data_AF-A0A7C1M653-F1
#
_entry.id   AF-A0A7C1M653-F1
#
_cell.length_a   1.000
_cell.length_b   1.000
_cell.length_c   1.000
_cell.angle_alpha   90.00
_cell.angle_beta   90.00
_cell.angle_gamma   90.00
#
_symmetry.space_group_name_H-M   'P 1'
#
loop_
_entity.id
_entity.type
_entity.pdbx_description
1 polymer ?
#
loop_
_entity_poly.entity_id
_entity_poly.type
_entity_poly.pdbx_seq_one_letter_code
_entity_poly.pdbx_strand_id
1 'polypeptide(L)'
;MTVVTLLGGWSAILILSNPNNIQVDPGSAEFNFDVNFTSGYVENVNFSLPVNITNAGYFDMENLGLIVQISINYSHIDWGGPGVNVTRSVTILDFQNMTIGDILKGTTGNLVFFVDNSSFIHGDFPNLATEINWFRSPSAVEFYANFTISLDYSLGMHSLAITAVNLIVGSFSLP
;
A
#
# COMPACT_ATOMS: atom_id res chain seq x y z
N MET A 1 -0.08 3.83 37.35
CA MET A 1 -0.23 2.73 36.37
C MET A 1 -1.32 1.80 36.84
N THR A 2 -2.38 1.64 36.05
CA THR A 2 -3.46 0.68 36.32
C THR A 2 -3.12 -0.67 35.69
N VAL A 3 -3.74 -1.76 36.16
CA VAL A 3 -3.59 -3.10 35.53
C VAL A 3 -3.93 -3.04 34.04
N VAL A 4 -4.91 -2.22 33.67
CA VAL A 4 -5.32 -2.00 32.28
C VAL A 4 -4.19 -1.36 31.46
N THR A 5 -3.46 -0.37 32.00
CA THR A 5 -2.29 0.20 31.30
C THR A 5 -1.13 -0.78 31.13
N LEU A 6 -0.86 -1.65 32.11
CA LEU A 6 0.17 -2.68 31.99
C LEU A 6 -0.19 -3.74 30.94
N LEU A 7 -1.43 -4.24 31.00
CA LEU A 7 -1.94 -5.22 30.03
C LEU A 7 -2.09 -4.60 28.64
N GLY A 8 -2.38 -3.31 28.54
CA GLY A 8 -2.38 -2.54 27.31
C GLY A 8 -0.99 -2.60 26.68
N GLY A 9 0.02 -2.03 27.33
CA GLY A 9 1.39 -2.04 26.80
C GLY A 9 1.90 -3.44 26.44
N TRP A 10 1.56 -4.45 27.26
CA TRP A 10 1.89 -5.84 26.96
C TRP A 10 1.16 -6.39 25.72
N SER A 11 -0.09 -5.98 25.48
CA SER A 11 -0.83 -6.37 24.28
C SER A 11 -0.13 -5.89 23.00
N ALA A 12 0.34 -4.64 22.97
CA ALA A 12 1.12 -4.15 21.82
C ALA A 12 2.42 -4.93 21.62
N ILE A 13 3.12 -5.28 22.70
CA ILE A 13 4.31 -6.12 22.62
C ILE A 13 3.95 -7.48 22.02
N LEU A 14 2.88 -8.13 22.49
CA LEU A 14 2.46 -9.43 21.95
C LEU A 14 2.12 -9.35 20.46
N ILE A 15 1.38 -8.33 20.05
CA ILE A 15 1.03 -8.08 18.65
C ILE A 15 2.29 -7.90 17.80
N LEU A 16 3.24 -7.07 18.23
CA LEU A 16 4.45 -6.76 17.46
C LEU A 16 5.53 -7.85 17.55
N SER A 17 5.54 -8.67 18.60
CA SER A 17 6.60 -9.66 18.86
C SER A 17 6.64 -10.82 17.87
N ASN A 18 5.53 -11.08 17.18
CA ASN A 18 5.43 -12.13 16.17
C ASN A 18 5.11 -11.48 14.82
N PRO A 19 6.01 -11.57 13.82
CA PRO A 19 5.79 -11.00 12.50
C PRO A 19 4.57 -11.60 11.78
N ASN A 20 4.08 -12.78 12.20
CA ASN A 20 2.88 -13.37 11.64
C ASN A 20 1.57 -12.71 12.12
N ASN A 21 1.63 -11.86 13.14
CA ASN A 21 0.44 -11.18 13.62
C ASN A 21 0.01 -10.02 12.71
N ILE A 22 0.92 -9.47 11.91
CA ILE A 22 0.61 -8.40 10.96
C ILE A 22 1.28 -8.77 9.65
N GLN A 23 0.50 -9.38 8.77
CA GLN A 23 0.94 -9.84 7.48
C GLN A 23 0.33 -8.95 6.40
N VAL A 24 1.19 -8.15 5.81
CA VAL A 24 0.94 -7.53 4.50
C VAL A 24 1.78 -8.33 3.52
N ASP A 25 1.15 -8.89 2.49
CA ASP A 25 1.86 -9.56 1.41
C ASP A 25 1.83 -8.68 0.14
N PRO A 26 2.87 -7.86 -0.11
CA PRO A 26 2.95 -7.03 -1.30
C PRO A 26 2.93 -7.84 -2.61
N GLY A 27 3.36 -9.10 -2.57
CA GLY A 27 3.37 -9.98 -3.74
C GLY A 27 1.98 -10.47 -4.14
N SER A 28 1.03 -10.42 -3.20
CA SER A 28 -0.39 -10.72 -3.44
C SER A 28 -1.20 -9.46 -3.80
N ALA A 29 -0.54 -8.31 -3.98
CA ALA A 29 -1.19 -7.10 -4.44
C ALA A 29 -1.60 -7.25 -5.90
N GLU A 30 -2.83 -6.85 -6.23
CA GLU A 30 -3.32 -6.85 -7.60
C GLU A 30 -3.50 -5.42 -8.08
N PHE A 31 -2.88 -5.11 -9.22
CA PHE A 31 -3.14 -3.90 -9.99
C PHE A 31 -3.76 -4.28 -11.32
N ASN A 32 -4.98 -3.82 -11.57
CA ASN A 32 -5.61 -3.97 -12.87
C ASN A 32 -5.67 -2.61 -13.55
N PHE A 33 -4.98 -2.48 -14.68
CA PHE A 33 -4.99 -1.30 -15.52
C PHE A 33 -5.69 -1.60 -16.85
N ASP A 34 -6.61 -0.73 -17.23
CA ASP A 34 -7.09 -0.61 -18.59
C ASP A 34 -6.43 0.61 -19.22
N VAL A 35 -5.76 0.39 -20.36
CA VAL A 35 -4.95 1.38 -21.04
C VAL A 35 -5.47 1.54 -22.45
N ASN A 36 -5.76 2.78 -22.84
CA ASN A 36 -6.05 3.09 -24.21
C ASN A 36 -4.77 3.02 -25.04
N PHE A 37 -4.57 1.94 -25.80
CA PHE A 37 -3.38 1.77 -26.63
C PHE A 37 -3.23 2.79 -27.75
N THR A 38 -4.27 3.56 -28.08
CA THR A 38 -4.19 4.62 -29.11
C THR A 38 -3.63 5.92 -28.52
N SER A 39 -4.02 6.26 -27.29
CA SER A 39 -3.61 7.51 -26.64
C SER A 39 -2.52 7.33 -25.58
N GLY A 40 -2.30 6.11 -25.10
CA GLY A 40 -1.34 5.74 -24.06
C GLY A 40 -1.78 6.08 -22.63
N TYR A 41 -3.01 6.56 -22.43
CA TYR A 41 -3.52 6.91 -21.10
C TYR A 41 -4.24 5.75 -20.42
N VAL A 42 -4.17 5.71 -19.09
CA VAL A 42 -4.95 4.81 -18.25
C VAL A 42 -6.41 5.28 -18.24
N GLU A 43 -7.34 4.42 -18.64
CA GLU A 43 -8.78 4.69 -18.64
C GLU A 43 -9.46 4.17 -17.38
N ASN A 44 -8.95 3.05 -16.84
CA ASN A 44 -9.45 2.45 -15.63
C ASN A 44 -8.30 1.84 -14.84
N VAL A 45 -8.31 2.01 -13.53
CA VAL A 45 -7.36 1.40 -12.61
C VAL A 45 -8.10 0.92 -11.38
N ASN A 46 -7.74 -0.25 -10.89
CA ASN A 46 -8.09 -0.65 -9.53
C ASN A 46 -6.89 -1.33 -8.87
N PHE A 47 -6.89 -1.26 -7.56
CA PHE A 47 -5.87 -1.86 -6.71
C PHE A 47 -6.52 -2.64 -5.59
N SER A 48 -5.99 -3.83 -5.31
CA SER A 48 -6.34 -4.57 -4.11
C SER A 48 -5.10 -5.10 -3.40
N LEU A 49 -5.18 -5.14 -2.06
CA LEU A 49 -4.14 -5.68 -1.21
C LEU A 49 -4.75 -6.48 -0.06
N PRO A 50 -4.46 -7.79 0.03
CA PRO A 50 -4.84 -8.57 1.21
C PRO A 50 -3.95 -8.21 2.41
N VAL A 51 -4.59 -8.04 3.56
CA VAL A 51 -3.95 -7.76 4.85
C VAL A 51 -4.55 -8.69 5.90
N ASN A 52 -3.69 -9.42 6.62
CA ASN A 52 -4.10 -10.27 7.73
C ASN A 52 -3.55 -9.72 9.03
N ILE A 53 -4.43 -9.49 10.01
CA ILE A 53 -4.05 -8.99 11.33
C ILE A 53 -4.59 -9.93 12.39
N THR A 54 -3.71 -10.53 13.17
CA THR A 54 -4.02 -11.38 14.32
C THR A 54 -3.89 -10.60 15.61
N ASN A 55 -4.97 -10.55 16.38
CA ASN A 55 -4.98 -9.96 17.70
C ASN A 55 -4.47 -10.94 18.76
N ALA A 56 -3.16 -10.94 19.00
CA ALA A 56 -2.53 -11.71 20.08
C ALA A 56 -2.61 -11.02 21.46
N GLY A 57 -3.26 -9.86 21.55
CA GLY A 57 -3.36 -9.05 22.76
C GLY A 57 -4.44 -9.52 23.74
N TYR A 58 -4.52 -8.81 24.88
CA TYR A 58 -5.52 -9.08 25.92
C TYR A 58 -6.85 -8.35 25.71
N PHE A 59 -6.87 -7.35 24.83
CA PHE A 59 -8.02 -6.51 24.52
C PHE A 59 -8.35 -6.59 23.03
N ASP A 60 -9.59 -6.26 22.70
CA ASP A 60 -10.00 -6.10 21.31
C ASP A 60 -9.21 -4.93 20.68
N MET A 61 -8.93 -5.06 19.38
CA MET A 61 -8.40 -3.97 18.57
C MET A 61 -9.59 -3.21 18.00
N GLU A 62 -9.62 -1.92 18.24
CA GLU A 62 -10.70 -1.02 17.86
C GLU A 62 -10.17 0.04 16.89
N ASN A 63 -11.06 0.67 16.12
CA ASN A 63 -10.72 1.78 15.22
C ASN A 63 -9.56 1.46 14.26
N LEU A 64 -9.51 0.23 13.73
CA LEU A 64 -8.48 -0.13 12.78
C LEU A 64 -8.59 0.77 11.54
N GLY A 65 -7.48 1.40 11.19
CA GLY A 65 -7.34 2.24 10.02
C GLY A 65 -6.20 1.73 9.16
N LEU A 66 -6.40 1.75 7.85
CA LEU A 66 -5.34 1.52 6.87
C LEU A 66 -5.28 2.72 5.94
N ILE A 67 -4.10 3.32 5.85
CA ILE A 67 -3.79 4.41 4.93
C ILE A 67 -2.82 3.88 3.89
N VAL A 68 -3.13 4.10 2.62
CA VAL A 68 -2.30 3.68 1.48
C VAL A 68 -2.00 4.84 0.57
N GLN A 69 -0.75 4.93 0.16
CA GLN A 69 -0.25 5.79 -0.91
C GLN A 69 0.49 4.95 -1.94
N ILE A 70 0.29 5.23 -3.23
CA ILE A 70 0.93 4.53 -4.35
C ILE A 70 1.63 5.54 -5.25
N SER A 71 2.88 5.25 -5.55
CA SER A 71 3.72 5.98 -6.51
C SER A 71 4.17 5.06 -7.64
N ILE A 72 4.30 5.62 -8.83
CA ILE A 72 4.94 4.99 -9.98
C ILE A 72 6.34 5.55 -10.12
N ASN A 73 7.32 4.66 -10.19
CA ASN A 73 8.63 4.96 -10.74
C ASN A 73 8.71 4.43 -12.16
N TYR A 74 9.09 5.28 -13.11
CA TYR A 74 9.24 4.87 -14.50
C TYR A 74 10.46 5.50 -15.15
N SER A 75 10.98 4.81 -16.17
CA SER A 75 12.04 5.36 -17.01
C SER A 75 11.46 6.33 -18.01
N HIS A 76 11.77 7.62 -17.91
CA HIS A 76 11.26 8.61 -18.85
C HIS A 76 12.12 8.69 -20.11
N ILE A 77 11.48 8.81 -21.28
CA ILE A 77 12.14 9.13 -22.55
C ILE A 77 12.42 10.63 -22.58
N ASP A 78 13.67 11.02 -22.35
CA ASP A 78 14.10 12.40 -22.52
C ASP A 78 14.70 12.60 -23.92
N TRP A 79 13.98 13.33 -24.78
CA TRP A 79 14.42 13.63 -26.15
C TRP A 79 15.53 14.70 -26.20
N GLY A 80 15.94 15.25 -25.04
CA GLY A 80 16.98 16.27 -24.91
C GLY A 80 18.42 15.79 -25.20
N GLY A 81 18.66 14.49 -25.37
CA GLY A 81 19.94 13.95 -25.82
C GLY A 81 20.01 12.42 -25.76
N PRO A 82 20.72 11.76 -26.70
CA PRO A 82 20.82 10.30 -26.71
C PRO A 82 21.51 9.79 -25.44
N GLY A 83 20.85 8.86 -24.73
CA GLY A 83 21.45 8.10 -23.63
C GLY A 83 21.14 8.57 -22.20
N VAL A 84 20.30 9.60 -22.00
CA VAL A 84 19.93 10.07 -20.66
C VAL A 84 18.54 9.56 -20.28
N ASN A 85 18.44 8.28 -19.90
CA ASN A 85 17.21 7.77 -19.29
C ASN A 85 17.12 8.31 -17.86
N VAL A 86 16.17 9.21 -17.59
CA VAL A 86 15.92 9.74 -16.25
C VAL A 86 14.81 8.91 -15.59
N THR A 87 15.04 8.43 -14.36
CA THR A 87 13.95 7.85 -13.57
C THR A 87 13.08 8.98 -13.04
N ARG A 88 11.78 8.93 -13.32
CA ARG A 88 10.78 9.83 -12.74
C ARG A 88 9.91 9.07 -11.74
N SER A 89 9.47 9.78 -10.72
CA SER A 89 8.59 9.28 -9.67
C SER A 89 7.36 10.18 -9.58
N VAL A 90 6.18 9.60 -9.61
CA VAL A 90 4.89 10.30 -9.55
C VAL A 90 3.94 9.58 -8.60
N THR A 91 3.25 10.32 -7.75
CA THR A 91 2.23 9.76 -6.86
C THR A 91 0.91 9.66 -7.62
N ILE A 92 0.37 8.46 -7.76
CA ILE A 92 -0.89 8.21 -8.50
C ILE A 92 -2.09 7.94 -7.58
N LEU A 93 -1.81 7.63 -6.32
CA LEU A 93 -2.79 7.52 -5.24
C LEU A 93 -2.14 8.15 -4.02
N ASP A 94 -2.76 9.20 -3.48
CA ASP A 94 -2.20 9.89 -2.32
C ASP A 94 -2.59 9.20 -1.00
N PHE A 95 -3.43 9.78 -0.15
CA PHE A 95 -3.82 9.15 1.11
C PHE A 95 -5.22 8.58 1.06
N GLN A 96 -5.34 7.31 0.67
CA GLN A 96 -6.60 6.61 0.78
C GLN A 96 -6.72 5.92 2.14
N ASN A 97 -7.72 6.35 2.93
CA ASN A 97 -8.00 5.80 4.24
C ASN A 97 -9.18 4.83 4.19
N MET A 98 -9.03 3.66 4.77
CA MET A 98 -10.09 2.69 4.99
C MET A 98 -10.20 2.37 6.47
N THR A 99 -11.40 2.54 7.02
CA THR A 99 -11.73 2.00 8.34
C THR A 99 -12.05 0.53 8.20
N ILE A 100 -11.34 -0.27 8.95
CA ILE A 100 -11.45 -1.71 8.99
C ILE A 100 -11.94 -1.98 10.41
N GLY A 101 -13.11 -2.59 10.57
CA GLY A 101 -13.76 -2.70 11.89
C GLY A 101 -12.91 -3.44 12.94
N ASP A 102 -13.51 -3.66 14.10
CA ASP A 102 -12.80 -4.20 15.26
C ASP A 102 -12.32 -5.65 15.05
N ILE A 103 -11.15 -5.99 15.61
CA ILE A 103 -10.63 -7.36 15.66
C ILE A 103 -10.63 -7.85 17.11
N LEU A 104 -11.55 -8.77 17.41
CA LEU A 104 -11.69 -9.34 18.74
C LEU A 104 -10.41 -10.06 19.19
N LYS A 105 -10.14 -10.03 20.50
CA LYS A 105 -8.98 -10.70 21.09
C LYS A 105 -8.90 -12.17 20.69
N GLY A 106 -7.69 -12.62 20.36
CA GLY A 106 -7.40 -13.99 19.96
C GLY A 106 -7.91 -14.38 18.56
N THR A 107 -8.44 -13.44 17.78
CA THR A 107 -8.95 -13.69 16.43
C THR A 107 -8.06 -13.05 15.35
N THR A 108 -8.23 -13.50 14.11
CA THR A 108 -7.57 -12.93 12.93
C THR A 108 -8.61 -12.24 12.06
N GLY A 109 -8.40 -10.96 11.79
CA GLY A 109 -9.10 -10.24 10.73
C GLY A 109 -8.42 -10.50 9.39
N ASN A 110 -9.16 -11.05 8.44
CA ASN A 110 -8.72 -11.18 7.04
C ASN A 110 -9.39 -10.08 6.24
N LEU A 111 -8.59 -9.19 5.67
CA LEU A 111 -9.04 -7.90 5.16
C LEU A 111 -8.54 -7.73 3.74
N VAL A 112 -9.35 -7.14 2.87
CA VAL A 112 -8.93 -6.76 1.54
C VAL A 112 -9.10 -5.26 1.42
N PHE A 113 -7.99 -4.56 1.32
CA PHE A 113 -7.99 -3.15 0.98
C PHE A 113 -8.26 -3.04 -0.52
N PHE A 114 -9.28 -2.28 -0.89
CA PHE A 114 -9.65 -2.08 -2.29
C PHE A 114 -9.73 -0.59 -2.59
N VAL A 115 -9.11 -0.20 -3.70
CA VAL A 115 -9.14 1.16 -4.23
C VAL A 115 -9.73 1.12 -5.62
N ASP A 116 -10.82 1.86 -5.79
CA ASP A 116 -11.46 2.02 -7.08
C ASP A 116 -10.79 3.09 -7.94
N ASN A 117 -11.18 3.10 -9.22
CA ASN A 117 -10.67 4.04 -10.20
C ASN A 117 -10.77 5.50 -9.76
N SER A 118 -11.86 5.87 -9.09
CA SER A 118 -12.15 7.28 -8.75
C SER A 118 -11.15 7.89 -7.77
N SER A 119 -10.45 7.05 -7.01
CA SER A 119 -9.47 7.48 -6.01
C SER A 119 -8.10 7.82 -6.62
N PHE A 120 -7.84 7.43 -7.87
CA PHE A 120 -6.55 7.63 -8.53
C PHE A 120 -6.45 8.99 -9.24
N ILE A 121 -5.27 9.60 -9.17
CA ILE A 121 -4.95 10.86 -9.84
C ILE A 121 -4.57 10.56 -11.29
N HIS A 122 -5.58 10.49 -12.16
CA HIS A 122 -5.40 10.09 -13.56
C HIS A 122 -4.40 10.96 -14.34
N GLY A 123 -4.32 12.26 -14.01
CA GLY A 123 -3.38 13.20 -14.64
C GLY A 123 -1.90 12.94 -14.32
N ASP A 124 -1.62 12.17 -13.27
CA ASP A 124 -0.26 11.90 -12.81
C ASP A 124 0.28 10.57 -13.36
N PHE A 125 -0.55 9.78 -14.06
CA PHE A 125 -0.05 8.61 -14.78
C PHE A 125 0.81 9.06 -15.97
N PRO A 126 2.00 8.46 -16.18
CA PRO A 126 2.77 8.72 -17.38
C PRO A 126 2.02 8.23 -18.62
N ASN A 127 2.23 8.89 -19.75
CA ASN A 127 1.73 8.35 -21.01
C ASN A 127 2.51 7.08 -21.37
N LEU A 128 1.84 5.92 -21.31
CA LEU A 128 2.45 4.63 -21.55
C LEU A 128 2.96 4.46 -22.99
N ALA A 129 2.45 5.22 -23.95
CA ALA A 129 2.88 5.13 -25.35
C ALA A 129 4.09 6.01 -25.69
N THR A 130 4.26 7.15 -25.00
CA THR A 130 5.23 8.19 -25.43
C THR A 130 6.24 8.59 -24.38
N GLU A 131 5.95 8.40 -23.09
CA GLU A 131 6.81 8.89 -22.01
C GLU A 131 7.68 7.81 -21.39
N ILE A 132 7.32 6.53 -21.51
CA ILE A 132 8.00 5.42 -20.87
C ILE A 132 9.02 4.77 -21.81
N ASN A 133 10.27 4.66 -21.38
CA ASN A 133 11.26 3.84 -22.04
C ASN A 133 11.09 2.38 -21.63
N TRP A 134 10.34 1.64 -22.44
CA TRP A 134 10.07 0.22 -22.23
C TRP A 134 11.26 -0.71 -22.39
N PHE A 135 12.37 -0.23 -22.95
CA PHE A 135 13.58 -1.04 -23.19
C PHE A 135 14.55 -1.05 -22.00
N ARG A 136 14.19 -0.43 -20.87
CA ARG A 136 14.98 -0.47 -19.64
C ARG A 136 14.82 -1.81 -18.93
N SER A 137 15.94 -2.37 -18.49
CA SER A 137 16.02 -3.50 -17.56
C SER A 137 16.46 -3.00 -16.15
N PRO A 138 15.99 -3.60 -15.03
CA PRO A 138 15.12 -4.78 -14.95
C PRO A 138 13.64 -4.51 -15.23
N SER A 139 13.07 -3.38 -14.78
CA SER A 139 11.67 -3.00 -15.04
C SER A 139 11.57 -1.57 -15.58
N ALA A 140 10.64 -1.37 -16.52
CA ALA A 140 10.37 -0.06 -17.12
C ALA A 140 9.45 0.79 -16.22
N VAL A 141 8.58 0.11 -15.46
CA VAL A 141 7.61 0.68 -14.53
C VAL A 141 7.64 -0.12 -13.23
N GLU A 142 7.67 0.56 -12.10
CA GLU A 142 7.62 -0.02 -10.76
C GLU A 142 6.59 0.73 -9.93
N PHE A 143 5.79 -0.01 -9.16
CA PHE A 143 4.79 0.52 -8.25
C PHE A 143 5.30 0.38 -6.82
N TYR A 144 5.41 1.52 -6.15
CA TYR A 144 5.81 1.61 -4.77
C TYR A 144 4.61 2.04 -3.94
N ALA A 145 4.43 1.40 -2.80
CA ALA A 145 3.36 1.75 -1.89
C ALA A 145 3.87 1.99 -0.47
N ASN A 146 3.27 2.98 0.16
CA ASN A 146 3.44 3.30 1.56
C ASN A 146 2.14 2.92 2.28
N PHE A 147 2.25 2.12 3.33
CA PHE A 147 1.11 1.66 4.12
C PHE A 147 1.29 2.10 5.56
N THR A 148 0.22 2.63 6.15
CA THR A 148 0.15 2.82 7.59
C THR A 148 -1.07 2.10 8.14
N ILE A 149 -0.83 1.14 9.03
CA ILE A 149 -1.87 0.50 9.82
C ILE A 149 -1.91 1.20 11.18
N SER A 150 -3.07 1.70 11.57
CA SER A 150 -3.33 2.27 12.90
C SER A 150 -4.42 1.48 13.60
N LEU A 151 -4.30 1.32 14.91
CA LEU A 151 -5.34 0.69 15.73
C LEU A 151 -5.31 1.22 17.16
N ASP A 152 -6.45 1.21 17.81
CA ASP A 152 -6.61 1.48 19.22
C ASP A 152 -6.81 0.17 19.99
N TYR A 153 -6.39 0.13 21.25
CA TYR A 153 -6.62 -1.02 22.12
C TYR A 153 -6.69 -0.60 23.59
N SER A 154 -7.12 -1.53 24.44
CA SER A 154 -7.29 -1.30 25.88
C SER A 154 -8.33 -0.20 26.16
N LEU A 155 -9.51 -0.34 25.54
CA LEU A 155 -10.64 0.62 25.64
C LEU A 155 -10.25 2.03 25.19
N GLY A 156 -9.51 2.13 24.07
CA GLY A 156 -9.06 3.41 23.50
C GLY A 156 -7.94 4.13 24.26
N MET A 157 -7.33 3.52 25.28
CA MET A 157 -6.27 4.19 26.06
C MET A 157 -4.89 4.14 25.40
N HIS A 158 -4.69 3.26 24.42
CA HIS A 158 -3.43 3.13 23.72
C HIS A 158 -3.69 3.00 22.22
N SER A 159 -2.81 3.59 21.43
CA SER A 159 -2.78 3.44 19.99
C SER A 159 -1.47 2.79 19.55
N LEU A 160 -1.56 2.04 18.45
CA LEU A 160 -0.42 1.47 17.74
C LEU A 160 -0.51 1.92 16.29
N ALA A 161 0.59 2.43 15.75
CA ALA A 161 0.72 2.74 14.34
C ALA A 161 1.98 2.06 13.78
N ILE A 162 1.84 1.40 12.64
CA ILE A 162 2.91 0.71 11.94
C ILE A 162 2.92 1.25 10.52
N THR A 163 4.08 1.76 10.11
CA THR A 163 4.27 2.29 8.77
C THR A 163 5.31 1.47 8.04
N ALA A 164 4.95 1.00 6.84
CA ALA A 164 5.86 0.44 5.87
C ALA A 164 6.01 1.42 4.71
N VAL A 165 7.26 1.73 4.33
CA VAL A 165 7.58 2.71 3.29
C VAL A 165 8.33 2.04 2.14
N ASN A 166 8.07 2.53 0.92
CA ASN A 166 8.73 2.11 -0.32
C ASN A 166 8.64 0.61 -0.58
N LEU A 167 7.48 -0.01 -0.31
CA LEU A 167 7.24 -1.40 -0.65
C LEU A 167 6.93 -1.54 -2.14
N ILE A 168 7.70 -2.37 -2.84
CA ILE A 168 7.38 -2.73 -4.24
C ILE A 168 6.15 -3.63 -4.24
N VAL A 169 5.08 -3.17 -4.86
CA VAL A 169 3.78 -3.84 -4.97
C VAL A 169 3.45 -4.28 -6.40
N GLY A 170 4.31 -3.96 -7.36
CA GLY A 170 4.16 -4.37 -8.74
C GLY A 170 5.27 -3.83 -9.62
N SER A 171 5.51 -4.48 -10.75
CA SER A 171 6.43 -3.97 -11.77
C SER A 171 6.02 -4.48 -13.15
N PHE A 172 6.28 -3.69 -14.17
CA PHE A 172 6.04 -4.04 -15.57
C PHE A 172 7.29 -3.81 -16.41
N SER A 173 7.56 -4.78 -17.27
CA SER A 173 8.56 -4.73 -18.32
C SER A 173 7.96 -5.36 -19.58
N LEU A 174 8.43 -4.96 -20.75
CA LEU A 174 8.15 -5.77 -21.94
C LEU A 174 8.90 -7.10 -21.82
N PRO A 175 8.30 -8.21 -22.30
CA PRO A 175 8.99 -9.50 -22.38
C PRO A 175 10.23 -9.46 -23.28
#